data_AF-A0A9D1U7B3-F1
#
_entry.id   AF-A0A9D1U7B3-F1
#
_cell.length_a   1.000
_cell.length_b   1.000
_cell.length_c   1.000
_cell.angle_alpha   90.00
_cell.angle_beta   90.00
_cell.angle_gamma   90.00
#
_symmetry.space_group_name_H-M   'P 1'
#
loop_
_entity.id
_entity.type
_entity.pdbx_description
1 polymer ?
#
loop_
_entity_poly.entity_id
_entity_poly.type
_entity_poly.pdbx_seq_one_letter_code
_entity_poly.pdbx_strand_id
1 'polypeptide(L)'
;MAGDVNRSASLTAQIDEKLQRFCRRVSERNREGLLDLTRWGEDIVCGLLNRLYGWELVNLNHRRPGCPAVDLADDGRRLCVQVTSGREASKAAKTVELLQKHFGGAYRFLILFYLRGKPRKPVPPAMGPYHLLAWDMADLMAAVRESTEEVQRNVLALLNKLEDSGLLTDGPAPAEDDLFFTPSFFVQRDVRLKDDFLVCQQEGVRLTANLPRVPSGGLCCRIEFSLRGVKNCGVTLSEQDIRERLFRGHHGPLDKRGFLCGYSLKTNGANLQIGNCRVYADLDTAEQLCGMIDKFQEEYAAGQARLAERWGTDAFSVPMEENGEQPLCRMPGGVWDMLRDYASRYHSLDSVLLNVPWPGNGLQLFSRTASGGGGNRLASLCMKEEAEGCLVSWRRGAADGCADWEGFDGRTKWRADQTLHWLLDQFLPRAAELYRSRYPRRPRLLIARRLSGPPPQEAFTADILRSVRPFWKRRDDEASPERDA
;
A
#
# COMPACT_ATOMS: atom_id res chain seq x y z
N MET A 1 11.67 -1.28 -51.64
CA MET A 1 11.93 -2.55 -50.93
C MET A 1 13.39 -2.76 -50.51
N ALA A 2 14.39 -2.02 -51.02
CA ALA A 2 15.80 -2.18 -50.58
C ALA A 2 16.16 -1.46 -49.26
N GLY A 3 15.32 -0.54 -48.76
CA GLY A 3 15.58 0.26 -47.55
C GLY A 3 15.21 -0.45 -46.23
N ASP A 4 14.17 -1.28 -46.21
CA ASP A 4 13.73 -2.00 -45.00
C ASP A 4 14.65 -3.17 -44.65
N VAL A 5 15.17 -3.85 -45.66
CA VAL A 5 16.10 -5.00 -45.48
C VAL A 5 17.38 -4.54 -44.76
N ASN A 6 17.87 -3.33 -45.05
CA ASN A 6 19.10 -2.81 -44.44
C ASN A 6 18.88 -2.31 -42.98
N ARG A 7 17.68 -1.87 -42.63
CA ARG A 7 17.31 -1.46 -41.26
C ARG A 7 17.04 -2.66 -40.35
N SER A 8 16.30 -3.67 -40.83
CA SER A 8 16.08 -4.91 -40.08
C SER A 8 17.38 -5.70 -39.86
N ALA A 9 18.29 -5.68 -40.84
CA ALA A 9 19.64 -6.24 -40.67
C ALA A 9 20.45 -5.50 -39.58
N SER A 10 20.30 -4.17 -39.46
CA SER A 10 20.95 -3.38 -38.40
C SER A 10 20.37 -3.64 -37.00
N LEU A 11 19.04 -3.81 -36.89
CA LEU A 11 18.38 -4.16 -35.62
C LEU A 11 18.77 -5.56 -35.15
N THR A 12 18.70 -6.54 -36.05
CA THR A 12 19.06 -7.93 -35.76
C THR A 12 20.53 -8.03 -35.32
N ALA A 13 21.44 -7.29 -35.95
CA ALA A 13 22.85 -7.26 -35.56
C ALA A 13 23.06 -6.71 -34.15
N GLN A 14 22.33 -5.64 -33.77
CA GLN A 14 22.40 -5.09 -32.41
C GLN A 14 21.84 -6.06 -31.36
N ILE A 15 20.74 -6.75 -31.68
CA ILE A 15 20.15 -7.76 -30.81
C ILE A 15 21.12 -8.95 -30.63
N ASP A 16 21.72 -9.43 -31.73
CA ASP A 16 22.69 -10.53 -31.72
C ASP A 16 23.90 -10.18 -30.86
N GLU A 17 24.48 -8.99 -31.05
CA GLU A 17 25.61 -8.52 -30.26
C GLU A 17 25.29 -8.50 -28.75
N LYS A 18 24.13 -7.95 -28.37
CA LYS A 18 23.71 -7.86 -26.96
C LYS A 18 23.42 -9.24 -26.35
N LEU A 19 22.77 -10.13 -27.08
CA LEU A 19 22.52 -11.50 -26.63
C LEU A 19 23.81 -12.33 -26.53
N GLN A 20 24.76 -12.13 -27.43
CA GLN A 20 26.08 -12.77 -27.32
C GLN A 20 26.86 -12.26 -26.09
N ARG A 21 26.82 -10.96 -25.80
CA ARG A 21 27.39 -10.40 -24.54
C ARG A 21 26.71 -11.02 -23.32
N PHE A 22 25.38 -11.12 -23.32
CA PHE A 22 24.64 -11.77 -22.24
C PHE A 22 25.09 -13.23 -22.03
N CYS A 23 25.13 -14.05 -23.09
CA CYS A 23 25.56 -15.44 -23.02
C CYS A 23 26.99 -15.60 -22.50
N ARG A 24 27.89 -14.70 -22.89
CA ARG A 24 29.28 -14.68 -22.41
C ARG A 24 29.34 -14.47 -20.91
N ARG A 25 28.62 -13.47 -20.39
CA ARG A 25 28.60 -13.15 -18.95
C ARG A 25 27.96 -14.24 -18.10
N VAL A 26 26.88 -14.85 -18.58
CA VAL A 26 26.29 -16.04 -17.93
C VAL A 26 27.28 -17.20 -17.86
N SER A 27 28.12 -17.37 -18.89
CA SER A 27 29.15 -18.41 -18.92
C SER A 27 30.34 -18.11 -18.01
N GLU A 28 30.75 -16.85 -17.90
CA GLU A 28 31.87 -16.39 -17.06
C GLU A 28 31.55 -16.50 -15.57
N ARG A 29 30.43 -15.94 -15.10
CA ARG A 29 30.05 -15.98 -13.67
C ARG A 29 29.73 -17.37 -13.14
N ASN A 30 29.15 -18.23 -13.97
CA ASN A 30 28.98 -19.64 -13.60
C ASN A 30 30.34 -20.35 -13.40
N ARG A 31 31.40 -19.91 -14.10
CA ARG A 31 32.76 -20.44 -13.93
C ARG A 31 33.42 -19.98 -12.64
N GLU A 32 32.99 -18.83 -12.13
CA GLU A 32 33.42 -18.23 -10.86
C GLU A 32 32.64 -18.77 -9.63
N GLY A 33 31.68 -19.69 -9.84
CA GLY A 33 30.86 -20.26 -8.75
C GLY A 33 29.69 -19.38 -8.31
N LEU A 34 29.50 -18.22 -8.95
CA LEU A 34 28.40 -17.29 -8.69
C LEU A 34 27.15 -17.74 -9.46
N LEU A 35 26.37 -18.64 -8.84
CA LEU A 35 25.17 -19.24 -9.43
C LEU A 35 23.99 -18.26 -9.54
N ASP A 36 24.09 -17.08 -8.94
CA ASP A 36 23.02 -16.08 -8.94
C ASP A 36 22.56 -15.78 -10.36
N LEU A 37 23.46 -15.60 -11.33
CA LEU A 37 23.11 -15.33 -12.73
C LEU A 37 22.23 -16.40 -13.40
N THR A 38 22.19 -17.63 -12.89
CA THR A 38 21.26 -18.65 -13.41
C THR A 38 19.81 -18.32 -13.04
N ARG A 39 19.56 -17.73 -11.86
CA ARG A 39 18.24 -17.17 -11.49
C ARG A 39 17.85 -15.98 -12.36
N TRP A 40 18.80 -15.09 -12.67
CA TRP A 40 18.55 -13.99 -13.61
C TRP A 40 18.29 -14.50 -15.03
N GLY A 41 18.87 -15.65 -15.40
CA GLY A 41 18.64 -16.31 -16.68
C GLY A 41 17.18 -16.72 -16.87
N GLU A 42 16.50 -17.20 -15.82
CA GLU A 42 15.07 -17.54 -15.88
C GLU A 42 14.22 -16.32 -16.24
N ASP A 43 14.42 -15.26 -15.47
CA ASP A 43 13.75 -13.98 -15.62
C ASP A 43 13.99 -13.41 -17.04
N ILE A 44 15.24 -13.30 -17.49
CA ILE A 44 15.55 -12.74 -18.80
C ILE A 44 14.95 -13.57 -19.94
N VAL A 45 15.03 -14.90 -19.86
CA VAL A 45 14.41 -15.81 -20.84
C VAL A 45 12.89 -15.61 -20.85
N CYS A 46 12.25 -15.45 -19.70
CA CYS A 46 10.83 -15.15 -19.57
C CYS A 46 10.44 -13.90 -20.39
N GLY A 47 11.18 -12.81 -20.21
CA GLY A 47 10.88 -11.55 -20.91
C GLY A 47 11.13 -11.56 -22.39
N LEU A 48 12.19 -12.24 -22.82
CA LEU A 48 12.47 -12.41 -24.24
C LEU A 48 11.35 -13.22 -24.89
N LEU A 49 10.94 -14.34 -24.29
CA LEU A 49 9.88 -15.20 -24.83
C LEU A 49 8.52 -14.49 -24.85
N ASN A 50 8.16 -13.77 -23.79
CA ASN A 50 6.91 -13.01 -23.73
C ASN A 50 6.85 -11.92 -24.81
N ARG A 51 7.94 -11.18 -25.04
CA ARG A 51 8.00 -10.15 -26.09
C ARG A 51 8.02 -10.74 -27.49
N LEU A 52 8.65 -11.90 -27.66
CA LEU A 52 8.79 -12.55 -28.96
C LEU A 52 7.49 -13.20 -29.42
N TYR A 53 6.73 -13.81 -28.50
CA TYR A 53 5.53 -14.60 -28.85
C TYR A 53 4.22 -14.05 -28.29
N GLY A 54 4.24 -12.96 -27.52
CA GLY A 54 3.06 -12.47 -26.81
C GLY A 54 2.55 -13.45 -25.74
N TRP A 55 3.45 -14.23 -25.16
CA TRP A 55 3.12 -15.15 -24.06
C TRP A 55 2.97 -14.42 -22.74
N GLU A 56 2.33 -15.09 -21.78
CA GLU A 56 2.13 -14.61 -20.41
C GLU A 56 2.91 -15.50 -19.43
N LEU A 57 4.16 -15.84 -19.76
CA LEU A 57 5.02 -16.60 -18.85
C LEU A 57 5.28 -15.80 -17.59
N VAL A 58 5.19 -16.49 -16.45
CA VAL A 58 5.55 -15.97 -15.12
C VAL A 58 6.60 -16.89 -14.51
N ASN A 59 7.62 -16.31 -13.89
CA ASN A 59 8.59 -17.08 -13.12
C ASN A 59 7.94 -17.60 -11.82
N LEU A 60 7.87 -18.93 -11.69
CA LEU A 60 7.21 -19.63 -10.59
C LEU A 60 7.97 -19.49 -9.26
N ASN A 61 9.28 -19.22 -9.30
CA ASN A 61 10.05 -18.95 -8.10
C ASN A 61 9.57 -17.69 -7.37
N HIS A 62 8.92 -16.74 -8.06
CA HIS A 62 8.29 -15.57 -7.44
C HIS A 62 7.00 -15.91 -6.68
N ARG A 63 6.28 -16.97 -7.09
CA ARG A 63 5.05 -17.43 -6.40
C ARG A 63 5.39 -18.33 -5.21
N ARG A 64 6.40 -19.19 -5.37
CA ARG A 64 6.87 -20.12 -4.33
C ARG A 64 8.36 -20.36 -4.53
N PRO A 65 9.24 -19.87 -3.64
CA PRO A 65 10.67 -20.07 -3.74
C PRO A 65 11.04 -21.56 -3.84
N GLY A 66 11.86 -21.92 -4.83
CA GLY A 66 12.27 -23.32 -5.04
C GLY A 66 11.15 -24.16 -5.63
N CYS A 67 10.39 -23.61 -6.58
CA CYS A 67 9.33 -24.33 -7.26
C CYS A 67 9.92 -25.60 -7.94
N PRO A 68 9.37 -26.80 -7.66
CA PRO A 68 9.94 -28.02 -8.22
C PRO A 68 9.66 -28.12 -9.73
N ALA A 69 10.54 -28.79 -10.46
CA ALA A 69 10.39 -29.20 -11.87
C ALA A 69 10.58 -28.14 -12.96
N VAL A 70 9.89 -27.00 -12.87
CA VAL A 70 9.79 -25.98 -13.93
C VAL A 70 9.97 -24.56 -13.36
N ASP A 71 10.64 -23.69 -14.12
CA ASP A 71 10.97 -22.33 -13.67
C ASP A 71 9.92 -21.31 -14.12
N LEU A 72 9.41 -21.41 -15.35
CA LEU A 72 8.42 -20.47 -15.91
C LEU A 72 7.14 -21.19 -16.32
N ALA A 73 6.00 -20.52 -16.22
CA ALA A 73 4.72 -21.05 -16.70
C ALA A 73 3.76 -19.99 -17.24
N ASP A 74 3.02 -20.39 -18.28
CA ASP A 74 1.85 -19.70 -18.82
C ASP A 74 0.66 -20.65 -18.64
N ASP A 75 -0.15 -20.37 -17.62
CA ASP A 75 -1.30 -21.19 -17.22
C ASP A 75 -2.36 -21.22 -18.33
N GLY A 76 -2.58 -20.10 -19.03
CA GLY A 76 -3.57 -19.97 -20.10
C GLY A 76 -3.24 -20.81 -21.34
N ARG A 77 -1.95 -20.89 -21.68
CA ARG A 77 -1.45 -21.70 -22.81
C ARG A 77 -1.10 -23.13 -22.42
N ARG A 78 -1.16 -23.47 -21.12
CA ARG A 78 -0.71 -24.76 -20.56
C ARG A 78 0.74 -25.08 -20.98
N LEU A 79 1.58 -24.05 -20.97
CA LEU A 79 2.97 -24.07 -21.38
C LEU A 79 3.86 -23.83 -20.15
N CYS A 80 4.93 -24.61 -20.04
CA CYS A 80 5.96 -24.41 -19.02
C CYS A 80 7.35 -24.42 -19.65
N VAL A 81 8.29 -23.70 -19.03
CA VAL A 81 9.68 -23.61 -19.46
C VAL A 81 10.59 -23.96 -18.29
N GLN A 82 11.50 -24.90 -18.51
CA GLN A 82 12.64 -25.13 -17.63
C GLN A 82 13.86 -24.47 -18.23
N VAL A 83 14.42 -23.50 -17.53
CA VAL A 83 15.69 -22.87 -17.88
C VAL A 83 16.81 -23.67 -17.20
N THR A 84 17.86 -23.96 -17.96
CA THR A 84 18.96 -24.79 -17.45
C THR A 84 20.31 -24.34 -18.01
N SER A 85 21.30 -24.26 -17.12
CA SER A 85 22.71 -24.08 -17.46
C SER A 85 23.45 -25.40 -17.76
N GLY A 86 22.85 -26.55 -17.44
CA GLY A 86 23.42 -27.88 -17.69
C GLY A 86 23.11 -28.42 -19.08
N ARG A 87 24.06 -29.16 -19.69
CA ARG A 87 23.97 -29.72 -21.06
C ARG A 87 23.56 -31.20 -21.11
N GLU A 88 22.96 -31.72 -20.05
CA GLU A 88 22.64 -33.14 -19.96
C GLU A 88 21.22 -33.44 -20.44
N ALA A 89 21.08 -34.43 -21.33
CA ALA A 89 19.78 -34.87 -21.83
C ALA A 89 18.94 -35.60 -20.76
N SER A 90 19.58 -36.16 -19.73
CA SER A 90 18.93 -36.79 -18.57
C SER A 90 18.01 -35.83 -17.79
N LYS A 91 18.26 -34.52 -17.90
CA LYS A 91 17.40 -33.49 -17.30
C LYS A 91 15.97 -33.54 -17.85
N ALA A 92 15.79 -33.87 -19.13
CA ALA A 92 14.46 -33.93 -19.73
C ALA A 92 13.56 -34.95 -19.01
N ALA A 93 14.07 -36.16 -18.79
CA ALA A 93 13.33 -37.23 -18.11
C ALA A 93 13.00 -36.86 -16.66
N LYS A 94 13.98 -36.33 -15.93
CA LYS A 94 13.81 -35.92 -14.53
C LYS A 94 12.81 -34.78 -14.39
N THR A 95 12.85 -33.78 -15.29
CA THR A 95 11.91 -32.67 -15.30
C THR A 95 10.49 -33.15 -15.57
N VAL A 96 10.28 -34.06 -16.53
CA VAL A 96 8.95 -34.63 -16.83
C VAL A 96 8.38 -35.40 -15.63
N GLU A 97 9.21 -36.21 -14.97
CA GLU A 97 8.79 -36.94 -13.76
C GLU A 97 8.37 -35.98 -12.63
N LEU A 98 9.16 -34.94 -12.37
CA LEU A 98 8.83 -33.93 -11.37
C LEU A 98 7.58 -33.12 -11.76
N LEU A 99 7.40 -32.83 -13.06
CA LEU A 99 6.23 -32.12 -13.58
C LEU A 99 4.96 -32.93 -13.36
N GLN A 100 4.98 -34.23 -13.64
CA GLN A 100 3.86 -35.14 -13.35
C GLN A 100 3.53 -35.17 -11.86
N LYS A 101 4.57 -35.29 -11.02
CA LYS A 101 4.41 -35.39 -9.57
C LYS A 101 3.80 -34.13 -8.94
N HIS A 102 4.22 -32.95 -9.38
CA HIS A 102 3.87 -31.69 -8.73
C HIS A 102 2.75 -30.91 -9.42
N PHE A 103 2.54 -31.11 -10.73
CA PHE A 103 1.57 -30.35 -11.53
C PHE A 103 0.59 -31.23 -12.29
N GLY A 104 0.78 -32.56 -12.30
CA GLY A 104 -0.09 -33.49 -13.00
C GLY A 104 -0.30 -33.07 -14.47
N GLY A 105 -1.56 -33.04 -14.89
CA GLY A 105 -1.94 -32.65 -16.25
C GLY A 105 -2.09 -31.15 -16.50
N ALA A 106 -1.66 -30.25 -15.61
CA ALA A 106 -1.86 -28.81 -15.77
C ALA A 106 -1.24 -28.29 -17.08
N TYR A 107 -0.01 -28.72 -17.37
CA TYR A 107 0.73 -28.32 -18.56
C TYR A 107 0.74 -29.43 -19.62
N ARG A 108 0.82 -29.03 -20.90
CA ARG A 108 0.91 -29.93 -22.05
C ARG A 108 2.20 -29.71 -22.84
N PHE A 109 2.73 -28.50 -22.82
CA PHE A 109 3.96 -28.13 -23.54
C PHE A 109 5.07 -27.82 -22.53
N LEU A 110 6.25 -28.41 -22.75
CA LEU A 110 7.46 -28.19 -21.96
C LEU A 110 8.58 -27.72 -22.90
N ILE A 111 9.07 -26.51 -22.68
CA ILE A 111 10.30 -26.02 -23.32
C ILE A 111 11.46 -26.21 -22.35
N LEU A 112 12.48 -26.95 -22.77
CA LEU A 112 13.77 -27.02 -22.09
C LEU A 112 14.70 -25.98 -22.72
N PHE A 113 14.91 -24.87 -22.02
CA PHE A 113 15.73 -23.76 -22.50
C PHE A 113 17.16 -23.86 -21.96
N TYR A 114 18.11 -24.15 -22.85
CA TYR A 114 19.51 -24.37 -22.53
C TYR A 114 20.33 -23.09 -22.71
N LEU A 115 20.70 -22.45 -21.60
CA LEU A 115 21.49 -21.20 -21.61
C LEU A 115 22.89 -21.37 -22.24
N ARG A 116 23.44 -22.59 -22.20
CA ARG A 116 24.79 -22.89 -22.71
C ARG A 116 24.78 -23.68 -24.02
N GLY A 117 23.65 -23.71 -24.73
CA GLY A 117 23.46 -24.51 -25.94
C GLY A 117 22.93 -25.92 -25.66
N LYS A 118 22.24 -26.49 -26.66
CA LYS A 118 21.54 -27.79 -26.55
C LYS A 118 22.46 -28.97 -26.18
N PRO A 119 21.89 -30.02 -25.57
CA PRO A 119 22.61 -31.27 -25.34
C PRO A 119 23.03 -31.93 -26.67
N ARG A 120 24.15 -32.67 -26.66
CA ARG A 120 24.60 -33.45 -27.83
C ARG A 120 23.59 -34.52 -28.24
N LYS A 121 22.89 -35.12 -27.27
CA LYS A 121 21.81 -36.06 -27.54
C LYS A 121 20.51 -35.28 -27.69
N PRO A 122 19.76 -35.46 -28.79
CA PRO A 122 18.47 -34.80 -28.98
C PRO A 122 17.51 -35.12 -27.84
N VAL A 123 16.77 -34.10 -27.40
CA VAL A 123 15.64 -34.30 -26.50
C VAL A 123 14.50 -34.91 -27.34
N PRO A 124 13.82 -35.97 -26.86
CA PRO A 124 12.69 -36.54 -27.58
C PRO A 124 11.57 -35.51 -27.74
N PRO A 125 10.81 -35.52 -28.85
CA PRO A 125 9.76 -34.52 -29.11
C PRO A 125 8.53 -34.67 -28.20
N ALA A 126 8.38 -35.81 -27.54
CA ALA A 126 7.35 -36.06 -26.55
C ALA A 126 7.83 -37.05 -25.50
N MET A 127 7.31 -36.93 -24.28
CA MET A 127 7.57 -37.87 -23.19
C MET A 127 6.33 -37.92 -22.29
N GLY A 128 5.68 -39.08 -22.24
CA GLY A 128 4.37 -39.20 -21.59
C GLY A 128 3.32 -38.29 -22.27
N PRO A 129 2.50 -37.54 -21.50
CA PRO A 129 1.49 -36.64 -22.06
C PRO A 129 2.03 -35.29 -22.54
N TYR A 130 3.34 -35.03 -22.41
CA TYR A 130 3.93 -33.71 -22.70
C TYR A 130 4.64 -33.68 -24.04
N HIS A 131 4.46 -32.58 -24.76
CA HIS A 131 5.22 -32.21 -25.95
C HIS A 131 6.45 -31.42 -25.51
N LEU A 132 7.64 -31.86 -25.93
CA LEU A 132 8.92 -31.30 -25.51
C LEU A 132 9.59 -30.55 -26.66
N LEU A 133 10.08 -29.35 -26.36
CA LEU A 133 10.94 -28.57 -27.25
C LEU A 133 12.26 -28.26 -26.54
N ALA A 134 13.38 -28.47 -27.23
CA ALA A 134 14.70 -28.08 -26.74
C ALA A 134 15.16 -26.82 -27.47
N TRP A 135 15.29 -25.72 -26.73
CA TRP A 135 15.68 -24.42 -27.26
C TRP A 135 16.99 -23.94 -26.61
N ASP A 136 17.75 -23.14 -27.33
CA ASP A 136 18.85 -22.36 -26.81
C ASP A 136 18.82 -20.94 -27.38
N MET A 137 19.88 -20.17 -27.13
CA MET A 137 19.96 -18.79 -27.59
C MET A 137 20.02 -18.67 -29.13
N ALA A 138 20.55 -19.68 -29.83
CA ALA A 138 20.59 -19.66 -31.29
C ALA A 138 19.19 -19.82 -31.88
N ASP A 139 18.33 -20.66 -31.28
CA ASP A 139 16.92 -20.75 -31.69
C ASP A 139 16.17 -19.45 -31.39
N LEU A 140 16.43 -18.84 -30.24
CA LEU A 140 15.83 -17.56 -29.89
C LEU A 140 16.22 -16.47 -30.89
N MET A 141 17.49 -16.42 -31.30
CA MET A 141 17.98 -15.52 -32.34
C MET A 141 17.36 -15.80 -33.72
N ALA A 142 17.17 -17.07 -34.08
CA ALA A 142 16.49 -17.44 -35.32
C ALA A 142 15.03 -16.93 -35.30
N ALA A 143 14.33 -17.14 -34.19
CA ALA A 143 12.96 -16.65 -34.03
C ALA A 143 12.88 -15.11 -34.04
N VAL A 144 13.84 -14.39 -33.47
CA VAL A 144 13.92 -12.92 -33.58
C VAL A 144 14.08 -12.48 -35.04
N ARG A 145 14.94 -13.16 -35.81
CA ARG A 145 15.16 -12.87 -37.24
C ARG A 145 13.89 -13.07 -38.07
N GLU A 146 13.08 -14.05 -37.72
CA GLU A 146 11.81 -14.35 -38.40
C GLU A 146 10.64 -13.48 -37.91
N SER A 147 10.81 -12.76 -36.80
CA SER A 147 9.79 -11.91 -36.21
C SER A 147 9.64 -10.55 -36.92
N THR A 148 8.53 -9.86 -36.65
CA THR A 148 8.26 -8.52 -37.19
C THR A 148 9.21 -7.47 -36.62
N GLU A 149 9.42 -6.36 -37.34
CA GLU A 149 10.29 -5.27 -36.86
C GLU A 149 9.82 -4.67 -35.52
N GLU A 150 8.50 -4.64 -35.27
CA GLU A 150 7.94 -4.22 -33.98
C GLU A 150 8.40 -5.12 -32.83
N VAL A 151 8.32 -6.44 -33.04
CA VAL A 151 8.80 -7.43 -32.06
C VAL A 151 10.32 -7.30 -31.87
N GLN A 152 11.08 -7.13 -32.95
CA GLN A 152 12.53 -6.89 -32.88
C GLN A 152 12.87 -5.64 -32.05
N ARG A 153 12.14 -4.54 -32.22
CA ARG A 153 12.31 -3.31 -31.42
C ARG A 153 11.96 -3.54 -29.95
N ASN A 154 10.90 -4.29 -29.64
CA ASN A 154 10.52 -4.62 -28.27
C ASN A 154 11.59 -5.48 -27.57
N VAL A 155 12.16 -6.45 -28.28
CA VAL A 155 13.28 -7.27 -27.80
C VAL A 155 14.53 -6.41 -27.59
N LEU A 156 14.87 -5.55 -28.55
CA LEU A 156 16.02 -4.65 -28.44
C LEU A 156 15.88 -3.66 -27.28
N ALA A 157 14.67 -3.13 -27.05
CA ALA A 157 14.39 -2.24 -25.92
C ALA A 157 14.64 -2.94 -24.58
N LEU A 158 14.22 -4.20 -24.41
CA LEU A 158 14.53 -5.00 -23.23
C LEU A 158 16.05 -5.18 -23.06
N LEU A 159 16.76 -5.52 -24.14
CA LEU A 159 18.22 -5.71 -24.09
C LEU A 159 18.97 -4.41 -23.77
N ASN A 160 18.49 -3.26 -24.26
CA ASN A 160 19.04 -1.95 -23.88
C ASN A 160 18.83 -1.67 -22.40
N LYS A 161 17.62 -1.91 -21.86
CA LYS A 161 17.34 -1.77 -20.42
C LYS A 161 18.25 -2.67 -19.58
N LEU A 162 18.48 -3.91 -20.01
CA LEU A 162 19.43 -4.84 -19.37
C LEU A 162 20.88 -4.31 -19.42
N GLU A 163 21.29 -3.67 -20.51
CA GLU A 163 22.61 -3.02 -20.59
C GLU A 163 22.73 -1.81 -19.67
N ASP A 164 21.70 -0.97 -19.60
CA ASP A 164 21.68 0.23 -18.77
C ASP A 164 21.69 -0.09 -17.28
N SER A 165 21.08 -1.21 -16.87
CA SER A 165 21.20 -1.74 -15.49
C SER A 165 22.62 -2.19 -15.10
N GLY A 166 23.57 -2.23 -16.05
CA GLY A 166 24.90 -2.79 -15.83
C GLY A 166 24.94 -4.32 -15.87
N LEU A 167 23.85 -4.98 -16.29
CA LEU A 167 23.79 -6.43 -16.45
C LEU A 167 24.39 -6.93 -17.78
N LEU A 168 24.72 -6.02 -18.71
CA LEU A 168 25.51 -6.34 -19.93
C LEU A 168 26.89 -5.64 -20.08
N THR A 169 27.29 -4.70 -19.20
CA THR A 169 28.64 -4.07 -19.17
C THR A 169 29.81 -5.01 -18.82
N ASP A 170 30.96 -4.83 -19.47
CA ASP A 170 32.21 -5.52 -19.13
C ASP A 170 32.88 -4.84 -17.90
N GLY A 171 33.13 -5.57 -16.81
CA GLY A 171 33.73 -5.04 -15.57
C GLY A 171 33.67 -6.02 -14.39
N PRO A 172 34.41 -5.77 -13.28
CA PRO A 172 34.40 -6.65 -12.11
C PRO A 172 32.97 -6.77 -11.54
N ALA A 173 32.68 -7.93 -10.97
CA ALA A 173 31.37 -8.19 -10.38
C ALA A 173 31.00 -7.09 -9.36
N PRO A 174 29.76 -6.60 -9.37
CA PRO A 174 29.24 -5.82 -8.25
C PRO A 174 29.41 -6.66 -6.97
N ALA A 175 29.78 -6.04 -5.85
CA ALA A 175 29.88 -6.74 -4.57
C ALA A 175 28.51 -7.34 -4.18
N GLU A 176 28.44 -8.34 -3.29
CA GLU A 176 27.14 -8.87 -2.82
C GLU A 176 26.23 -7.76 -2.26
N ASP A 177 26.81 -6.70 -1.70
CA ASP A 177 26.10 -5.50 -1.22
C ASP A 177 25.54 -4.61 -2.35
N ASP A 178 25.98 -4.80 -3.61
CA ASP A 178 25.45 -4.13 -4.81
C ASP A 178 24.24 -4.87 -5.42
N LEU A 179 23.81 -6.01 -4.87
CA LEU A 179 22.70 -6.84 -5.38
C LEU A 179 21.30 -6.37 -4.95
N PHE A 180 21.18 -5.33 -4.13
CA PHE A 180 19.89 -4.89 -3.58
C PHE A 180 18.93 -4.26 -4.61
N PHE A 181 19.45 -3.81 -5.76
CA PHE A 181 18.62 -3.37 -6.88
C PHE A 181 18.67 -4.40 -8.02
N THR A 182 17.87 -5.45 -7.88
CA THR A 182 17.48 -6.31 -9.00
C THR A 182 16.39 -5.56 -9.76
N PRO A 183 16.60 -5.03 -10.98
CA PRO A 183 15.47 -4.64 -11.83
C PRO A 183 14.62 -5.88 -12.04
N SER A 184 13.50 -5.95 -11.33
CA SER A 184 12.50 -6.98 -11.52
C SER A 184 11.77 -6.66 -12.81
N PHE A 185 12.41 -6.99 -13.92
CA PHE A 185 11.76 -7.03 -15.23
C PHE A 185 10.53 -7.98 -15.23
N PHE A 186 10.37 -8.83 -14.20
CA PHE A 186 9.41 -9.93 -14.15
C PHE A 186 8.60 -10.07 -12.85
N VAL A 187 8.66 -9.10 -11.93
CA VAL A 187 7.72 -9.10 -10.79
C VAL A 187 6.39 -8.53 -11.28
N GLN A 188 5.66 -9.33 -12.04
CA GLN A 188 4.21 -9.20 -12.06
C GLN A 188 3.66 -9.80 -10.77
N ARG A 189 3.63 -8.95 -9.74
CA ARG A 189 2.56 -8.82 -8.74
C ARG A 189 3.10 -8.06 -7.56
N ASP A 190 2.31 -7.10 -7.11
CA ASP A 190 2.52 -6.38 -5.87
C ASP A 190 2.60 -7.38 -4.72
N VAL A 191 3.81 -7.62 -4.21
CA VAL A 191 3.99 -8.49 -3.06
C VAL A 191 3.64 -7.66 -1.83
N ARG A 192 2.40 -7.80 -1.35
CA ARG A 192 2.01 -7.33 -0.02
C ARG A 192 2.73 -8.21 1.00
N LEU A 193 3.91 -7.79 1.45
CA LEU A 193 4.77 -8.58 2.34
C LEU A 193 4.21 -8.67 3.78
N LYS A 194 3.29 -7.77 4.15
CA LYS A 194 2.44 -7.70 5.36
C LYS A 194 1.56 -6.44 5.23
N ASP A 195 0.48 -6.31 5.99
CA ASP A 195 -0.50 -5.20 5.90
C ASP A 195 0.08 -3.76 6.08
N ASP A 196 1.39 -3.61 6.31
CA ASP A 196 2.08 -2.34 6.68
C ASP A 196 3.16 -1.94 5.70
N PHE A 197 3.56 -2.87 4.84
CA PHE A 197 4.69 -2.70 3.98
C PHE A 197 4.24 -2.89 2.55
N LEU A 198 4.22 -1.78 1.83
CA LEU A 198 3.94 -1.79 0.40
C LEU A 198 5.27 -1.85 -0.34
N VAL A 199 5.40 -2.85 -1.21
CA VAL A 199 6.48 -2.91 -2.19
C VAL A 199 5.84 -2.95 -3.57
N CYS A 200 6.04 -1.88 -4.32
CA CYS A 200 5.72 -1.83 -5.73
C CYS A 200 7.03 -1.80 -6.51
N GLN A 201 7.13 -2.63 -7.53
CA GLN A 201 8.32 -2.67 -8.38
C GLN A 201 7.92 -2.90 -9.83
N GLN A 202 8.45 -2.06 -10.72
CA GLN A 202 8.35 -2.21 -12.17
C GLN A 202 9.72 -1.90 -12.79
N GLU A 203 9.91 -2.31 -14.04
CA GLU A 203 11.20 -2.48 -14.73
C GLU A 203 12.31 -1.48 -14.36
N GLY A 204 12.01 -0.18 -14.25
CA GLY A 204 12.99 0.87 -13.95
C GLY A 204 12.94 1.48 -12.54
N VAL A 205 11.93 1.18 -11.72
CA VAL A 205 11.67 1.85 -10.44
C VAL A 205 11.19 0.87 -9.37
N ARG A 206 11.65 1.06 -8.14
CA ARG A 206 11.08 0.41 -6.96
C ARG A 206 10.59 1.46 -5.97
N LEU A 207 9.38 1.28 -5.48
CA LEU A 207 8.81 2.02 -4.36
C LEU A 207 8.60 1.06 -3.19
N THR A 208 9.25 1.36 -2.08
CA THR A 208 9.01 0.69 -0.79
C THR A 208 8.41 1.71 0.16
N ALA A 209 7.32 1.36 0.84
CA ALA A 209 6.65 2.28 1.75
C ALA A 209 6.18 1.61 3.03
N ASN A 210 6.30 2.36 4.12
CA ASN A 210 5.74 2.01 5.42
C ASN A 210 4.41 2.76 5.58
N LEU A 211 3.33 2.00 5.64
CA LEU A 211 1.98 2.52 5.79
C LEU A 211 1.67 2.67 7.29
N PRO A 212 1.21 3.84 7.74
CA PRO A 212 0.96 4.07 9.15
C PRO A 212 -0.18 3.19 9.67
N ARG A 213 0.14 2.37 10.68
CA ARG A 213 -0.80 1.63 11.53
C ARG A 213 -1.33 2.43 12.72
N VAL A 214 -0.69 3.55 13.03
CA VAL A 214 -0.90 4.32 14.26
C VAL A 214 -0.76 5.81 13.90
N PRO A 215 -1.42 6.73 14.61
CA PRO A 215 -1.34 8.18 14.30
C PRO A 215 0.08 8.74 14.38
N SER A 216 0.92 8.12 15.22
CA SER A 216 2.31 8.51 15.43
C SER A 216 3.28 7.80 14.49
N GLY A 217 2.80 6.94 13.59
CA GLY A 217 3.63 6.28 12.58
C GLY A 217 3.78 7.24 11.42
N GLY A 218 5.00 7.67 11.13
CA GLY A 218 5.24 8.51 9.96
C GLY A 218 5.05 7.69 8.69
N LEU A 219 4.17 8.13 7.79
CA LEU A 219 4.18 7.67 6.41
C LEU A 219 5.58 7.95 5.84
N CYS A 220 6.26 6.91 5.37
CA CYS A 220 7.55 7.07 4.71
C CYS A 220 7.64 6.17 3.50
N CYS A 221 8.38 6.62 2.50
CA CYS A 221 8.70 5.81 1.33
C CYS A 221 10.15 5.99 0.93
N ARG A 222 10.71 4.95 0.31
CA ARG A 222 11.97 4.95 -0.39
C ARG A 222 11.71 4.59 -1.85
N ILE A 223 12.14 5.48 -2.74
CA ILE A 223 12.09 5.30 -4.19
C ILE A 223 13.50 5.04 -4.69
N GLU A 224 13.66 4.00 -5.50
CA GLU A 224 14.93 3.57 -6.08
C GLU A 224 14.81 3.49 -7.60
N PHE A 225 15.79 4.01 -8.32
CA PHE A 225 15.80 4.05 -9.79
C PHE A 225 16.92 3.19 -10.37
N SER A 226 16.61 2.51 -11.48
CA SER A 226 17.56 1.72 -12.28
C SER A 226 18.32 2.57 -13.29
N LEU A 227 18.94 3.68 -12.88
CA LEU A 227 19.59 4.61 -13.81
C LEU A 227 21.10 4.37 -13.93
N ARG A 228 21.61 4.42 -15.17
CA ARG A 228 23.04 4.26 -15.45
C ARG A 228 23.83 5.40 -14.80
N GLY A 229 24.75 5.08 -13.89
CA GLY A 229 25.57 6.05 -13.15
C GLY A 229 24.96 6.56 -11.83
N VAL A 230 23.72 6.20 -11.52
CA VAL A 230 23.07 6.51 -10.24
C VAL A 230 22.78 5.20 -9.53
N LYS A 231 23.66 4.79 -8.61
CA LYS A 231 23.51 3.57 -7.81
C LYS A 231 23.35 3.93 -6.33
N ASN A 232 22.57 3.14 -5.58
CA ASN A 232 22.36 3.30 -4.14
C ASN A 232 21.83 4.68 -3.70
N CYS A 233 21.12 5.38 -4.59
CA CYS A 233 20.42 6.62 -4.24
C CYS A 233 18.99 6.29 -3.77
N GLY A 234 18.80 6.25 -2.45
CA GLY A 234 17.48 6.22 -1.83
C GLY A 234 17.03 7.63 -1.49
N VAL A 235 15.87 8.05 -1.99
CA VAL A 235 15.22 9.28 -1.53
C VAL A 235 14.20 8.91 -0.46
N THR A 236 14.42 9.36 0.76
CA THR A 236 13.47 9.23 1.86
C THR A 236 12.65 10.50 1.95
N LEU A 237 11.33 10.35 2.03
CA LEU A 237 10.39 11.47 2.14
C LEU A 237 9.62 11.40 3.45
N SER A 238 9.30 12.58 3.99
CA SER A 238 8.41 12.72 5.13
C SER A 238 6.94 12.54 4.72
N GLU A 239 6.05 12.33 5.67
CA GLU A 239 4.61 12.26 5.40
C GLU A 239 4.10 13.53 4.70
N GLN A 240 4.57 14.70 5.12
CA GLN A 240 4.19 15.98 4.51
C GLN A 240 4.63 16.03 3.04
N ASP A 241 5.88 15.68 2.74
CA ASP A 241 6.40 15.67 1.37
C ASP A 241 5.62 14.70 0.48
N ILE A 242 5.26 13.54 1.00
CA ILE A 242 4.49 12.52 0.27
C ILE A 242 3.10 13.07 -0.06
N ARG A 243 2.39 13.64 0.93
CA ARG A 243 1.01 14.12 0.76
C ARG A 243 0.93 15.37 -0.13
N GLU A 244 1.85 16.31 0.02
CA GLU A 244 1.81 17.59 -0.72
C GLU A 244 2.39 17.49 -2.12
N ARG A 245 3.37 16.61 -2.35
CA ARG A 245 4.09 16.51 -3.63
C ARG A 245 3.83 15.22 -4.38
N LEU A 246 4.00 14.05 -3.75
CA LEU A 246 3.84 12.78 -4.48
C LEU A 246 2.38 12.48 -4.81
N PHE A 247 1.47 12.62 -3.85
CA PHE A 247 0.04 12.34 -4.02
C PHE A 247 -0.71 13.42 -4.83
N ARG A 248 -0.04 14.51 -5.18
CA ARG A 248 -0.64 15.57 -6.00
C ARG A 248 -0.77 15.11 -7.45
N GLY A 249 -1.99 15.23 -7.98
CA GLY A 249 -2.30 14.80 -9.35
C GLY A 249 -2.60 13.30 -9.47
N HIS A 250 -3.01 12.66 -8.36
CA HIS A 250 -3.46 11.26 -8.31
C HIS A 250 -4.47 10.92 -9.40
N HIS A 251 -4.28 9.77 -10.07
CA HIS A 251 -4.99 9.32 -11.28
C HIS A 251 -5.02 10.34 -12.44
N GLY A 252 -4.31 11.45 -12.31
CA GLY A 252 -4.15 12.43 -13.35
C GLY A 252 -3.07 12.01 -14.36
N PRO A 253 -3.12 12.59 -15.57
CA PRO A 253 -2.05 12.43 -16.55
C PRO A 253 -0.70 12.94 -16.01
N LEU A 254 0.39 12.49 -16.65
CA LEU A 254 1.77 12.74 -16.23
C LEU A 254 2.05 14.24 -15.97
N ASP A 255 1.53 15.13 -16.81
CA ASP A 255 1.67 16.59 -16.70
C ASP A 255 1.04 17.21 -15.46
N LYS A 256 0.10 16.52 -14.80
CA LYS A 256 -0.55 16.98 -13.57
C LYS A 256 0.09 16.46 -12.29
N ARG A 257 1.12 15.59 -12.40
CA ARG A 257 1.79 14.99 -11.24
C ARG A 257 2.67 16.01 -10.53
N GLY A 258 2.51 16.14 -9.23
CA GLY A 258 3.23 17.16 -8.44
C GLY A 258 4.74 17.00 -8.36
N PHE A 259 5.25 15.80 -8.64
CA PHE A 259 6.68 15.49 -8.71
C PHE A 259 7.27 15.66 -10.11
N LEU A 260 6.50 16.06 -11.13
CA LEU A 260 7.01 16.29 -12.47
C LEU A 260 7.35 17.78 -12.68
N CYS A 261 8.60 18.07 -13.06
CA CYS A 261 9.04 19.42 -13.40
C CYS A 261 8.93 19.75 -14.89
N GLY A 262 8.91 18.74 -15.74
CA GLY A 262 8.81 18.90 -17.18
C GLY A 262 9.19 17.62 -17.91
N TYR A 263 8.69 17.45 -19.11
CA TYR A 263 8.95 16.29 -19.95
C TYR A 263 9.00 16.67 -21.43
N SER A 264 9.58 15.81 -22.24
CA SER A 264 9.74 16.01 -23.68
C SER A 264 9.47 14.70 -24.41
N LEU A 265 8.40 14.69 -25.21
CA LEU A 265 8.05 13.59 -26.10
C LEU A 265 9.13 13.37 -27.18
N LYS A 266 9.81 14.45 -27.62
CA LYS A 266 10.85 14.37 -28.66
C LYS A 266 12.10 13.64 -28.19
N THR A 267 12.46 13.81 -26.93
CA THR A 267 13.67 13.21 -26.34
C THR A 267 13.36 12.01 -25.46
N ASN A 268 12.09 11.60 -25.39
CA ASN A 268 11.57 10.54 -24.52
C ASN A 268 12.06 10.66 -23.06
N GLY A 269 11.97 11.87 -22.47
CA GLY A 269 12.56 12.15 -21.17
C GLY A 269 11.67 13.00 -20.27
N ALA A 270 11.73 12.74 -18.97
CA ALA A 270 11.02 13.40 -17.89
C ALA A 270 11.99 13.81 -16.77
N ASN A 271 11.80 15.02 -16.24
CA ASN A 271 12.49 15.53 -15.08
C ASN A 271 11.59 15.38 -13.85
N LEU A 272 11.94 14.46 -12.97
CA LEU A 272 11.24 14.16 -11.72
C LEU A 272 11.91 14.90 -10.56
N GLN A 273 11.14 15.65 -9.78
CA GLN A 273 11.57 16.29 -8.54
C GLN A 273 11.00 15.54 -7.34
N ILE A 274 11.88 14.86 -6.62
CA ILE A 274 11.52 14.02 -5.48
C ILE A 274 12.31 14.55 -4.28
N GLY A 275 11.61 15.24 -3.38
CA GLY A 275 12.24 16.00 -2.30
C GLY A 275 13.23 17.03 -2.86
N ASN A 276 14.48 16.98 -2.39
CA ASN A 276 15.56 17.85 -2.85
C ASN A 276 16.39 17.24 -4.00
N CYS A 277 15.96 16.11 -4.55
CA CYS A 277 16.62 15.43 -5.66
C CYS A 277 15.90 15.69 -6.99
N ARG A 278 16.67 15.92 -8.05
CA ARG A 278 16.17 15.94 -9.42
C ARG A 278 16.69 14.71 -10.15
N VAL A 279 15.77 13.90 -10.66
CA VAL A 279 16.03 12.64 -11.35
C VAL A 279 15.55 12.78 -12.78
N TYR A 280 16.42 12.47 -13.74
CA TYR A 280 16.04 12.36 -15.14
C TYR A 280 15.71 10.91 -15.46
N ALA A 281 14.53 10.65 -15.98
CA ALA A 281 14.04 9.32 -16.36
C ALA A 281 13.39 9.37 -17.74
N ASP A 282 13.25 8.23 -18.41
CA ASP A 282 12.43 8.14 -19.61
C ASP A 282 10.93 8.21 -19.28
N LEU A 283 10.09 8.41 -20.28
CA LEU A 283 8.63 8.57 -20.08
C LEU A 283 7.96 7.31 -19.54
N ASP A 284 8.40 6.12 -19.96
CA ASP A 284 7.87 4.83 -19.49
C ASP A 284 8.18 4.65 -18.00
N THR A 285 9.43 4.90 -17.58
CA THR A 285 9.84 4.90 -16.17
C THR A 285 9.02 5.92 -15.33
N ALA A 286 8.73 7.11 -15.88
CA ALA A 286 7.92 8.12 -15.21
C ALA A 286 6.44 7.69 -15.06
N GLU A 287 5.85 7.07 -16.09
CA GLU A 287 4.49 6.53 -16.06
C GLU A 287 4.36 5.36 -15.08
N GLN A 288 5.35 4.47 -15.05
CA GLN A 288 5.44 3.37 -14.06
C GLN A 288 5.42 3.93 -12.63
N LEU A 289 6.21 4.98 -12.35
CA LEU A 289 6.20 5.63 -11.05
C LEU A 289 4.82 6.25 -10.72
N CYS A 290 4.10 6.79 -11.70
CA CYS A 290 2.74 7.31 -11.48
C CYS A 290 1.80 6.20 -10.98
N GLY A 291 1.79 5.05 -11.65
CA GLY A 291 0.96 3.91 -11.24
C GLY A 291 1.30 3.41 -9.84
N MET A 292 2.60 3.35 -9.47
CA MET A 292 3.02 2.97 -8.12
C MET A 292 2.56 3.96 -7.06
N ILE A 293 2.64 5.26 -7.34
CA ILE A 293 2.21 6.30 -6.41
C ILE A 293 0.68 6.27 -6.25
N ASP A 294 -0.06 6.01 -7.33
CA ASP A 294 -1.52 5.88 -7.25
C ASP A 294 -1.91 4.73 -6.33
N LYS A 295 -1.30 3.56 -6.54
CA LYS A 295 -1.51 2.43 -5.65
C LYS A 295 -1.09 2.72 -4.20
N PHE A 296 0.03 3.43 -4.02
CA PHE A 296 0.50 3.81 -2.69
C PHE A 296 -0.51 4.72 -1.97
N GLN A 297 -1.10 5.66 -2.68
CA GLN A 297 -2.13 6.54 -2.15
C GLN A 297 -3.42 5.78 -1.80
N GLU A 298 -3.87 4.87 -2.66
CA GLU A 298 -5.05 4.03 -2.42
C GLU A 298 -4.89 3.19 -1.15
N GLU A 299 -3.73 2.52 -0.99
CA GLU A 299 -3.45 1.69 0.18
C GLU A 299 -3.34 2.54 1.45
N TYR A 300 -2.74 3.74 1.37
CA TYR A 300 -2.72 4.70 2.48
C TYR A 300 -4.12 5.14 2.87
N ALA A 301 -4.96 5.53 1.90
CA ALA A 301 -6.34 5.94 2.14
C ALA A 301 -7.17 4.82 2.76
N ALA A 302 -7.03 3.58 2.25
CA ALA A 302 -7.68 2.41 2.82
C ALA A 302 -7.20 2.12 4.26
N GLY A 303 -5.91 2.34 4.55
CA GLY A 303 -5.35 2.24 5.89
C GLY A 303 -5.96 3.27 6.85
N GLN A 304 -6.03 4.53 6.44
CA GLN A 304 -6.66 5.60 7.22
C GLN A 304 -8.15 5.31 7.48
N ALA A 305 -8.88 4.81 6.49
CA ALA A 305 -10.28 4.43 6.65
C ALA A 305 -10.47 3.32 7.70
N ARG A 306 -9.64 2.26 7.66
CA ARG A 306 -9.65 1.19 8.66
C ARG A 306 -9.36 1.70 10.08
N LEU A 307 -8.44 2.65 10.22
CA LEU A 307 -8.15 3.27 11.53
C LEU A 307 -9.31 4.12 12.02
N ALA A 308 -9.93 4.90 11.13
CA ALA A 308 -11.09 5.71 11.46
C ALA A 308 -12.27 4.84 11.92
N GLU A 309 -12.57 3.75 11.22
CA GLU A 309 -13.60 2.77 11.61
C GLU A 309 -13.28 2.13 12.97
N ARG A 310 -12.03 1.71 13.20
CA ARG A 310 -11.60 1.08 14.47
C ARG A 310 -11.80 2.02 15.65
N TRP A 311 -11.56 3.32 15.49
CA TRP A 311 -11.76 4.31 16.54
C TRP A 311 -13.15 4.96 16.52
N GLY A 312 -13.99 4.61 15.55
CA GLY A 312 -15.31 5.21 15.35
C GLY A 312 -15.25 6.70 15.02
N THR A 313 -14.16 7.19 14.40
CA THR A 313 -14.01 8.60 14.00
C THR A 313 -14.58 8.87 12.60
N ASP A 314 -14.83 7.82 11.81
CA ASP A 314 -15.45 7.86 10.48
C ASP A 314 -16.89 8.42 10.49
N ALA A 315 -17.56 8.31 11.63
CA ALA A 315 -18.90 8.85 11.84
C ALA A 315 -18.95 10.39 11.94
N PHE A 316 -17.81 11.07 12.04
CA PHE A 316 -17.75 12.52 12.27
C PHE A 316 -17.42 13.31 10.99
N SER A 317 -17.99 14.51 10.88
CA SER A 317 -17.73 15.44 9.78
C SER A 317 -16.44 16.24 9.95
N VAL A 318 -15.95 16.36 11.19
CA VAL A 318 -14.73 17.10 11.52
C VAL A 318 -13.58 16.08 11.66
N PRO A 319 -12.45 16.26 10.95
CA PRO A 319 -11.32 15.34 11.06
C PRO A 319 -10.66 15.41 12.44
N MET A 320 -9.97 14.34 12.80
CA MET A 320 -9.13 14.28 14.00
C MET A 320 -8.00 15.32 13.92
N GLU A 321 -7.71 15.99 15.04
CA GLU A 321 -6.60 16.93 15.16
C GLU A 321 -5.24 16.21 15.15
N GLU A 322 -4.17 16.92 14.79
CA GLU A 322 -2.79 16.38 14.76
C GLU A 322 -2.30 15.85 16.11
N ASN A 323 -2.83 16.39 17.22
CA ASN A 323 -2.57 15.91 18.58
C ASN A 323 -3.29 14.58 18.91
N GLY A 324 -4.07 14.02 17.99
CA GLY A 324 -4.83 12.79 18.15
C GLY A 324 -6.15 12.95 18.92
N GLU A 325 -6.66 14.17 19.05
CA GLU A 325 -8.00 14.46 19.59
C GLU A 325 -9.06 14.45 18.49
N GLN A 326 -10.18 13.77 18.73
CA GLN A 326 -11.33 13.81 17.82
C GLN A 326 -12.39 14.78 18.35
N PRO A 327 -12.66 15.92 17.68
CA PRO A 327 -13.80 16.77 18.01
C PRO A 327 -15.11 15.98 17.93
N LEU A 328 -15.89 15.96 19.02
CA LEU A 328 -17.16 15.24 19.10
C LEU A 328 -18.37 16.16 18.90
N CYS A 329 -18.41 17.26 19.66
CA CYS A 329 -19.54 18.17 19.67
C CYS A 329 -19.15 19.56 20.21
N ARG A 330 -20.01 20.54 19.91
CA ARG A 330 -20.01 21.86 20.56
C ARG A 330 -21.18 21.93 21.53
N MET A 331 -20.96 22.46 22.74
CA MET A 331 -22.03 22.68 23.72
C MET A 331 -21.82 23.98 24.50
N PRO A 332 -22.85 24.51 25.18
CA PRO A 332 -22.68 25.66 26.06
C PRO A 332 -21.79 25.33 27.27
N GLY A 333 -20.93 26.26 27.69
CA GLY A 333 -20.03 26.05 28.84
C GLY A 333 -20.76 25.66 30.13
N GLY A 334 -21.94 26.24 30.38
CA GLY A 334 -22.76 25.88 31.55
C GLY A 334 -23.28 24.43 31.51
N VAL A 335 -23.46 23.84 30.33
CA VAL A 335 -23.83 22.42 30.18
C VAL A 335 -22.63 21.54 30.52
N TRP A 336 -21.42 21.93 30.09
CA TRP A 336 -20.20 21.24 30.49
C TRP A 336 -19.95 21.32 32.00
N ASP A 337 -20.16 22.49 32.62
CA ASP A 337 -20.04 22.67 34.06
C ASP A 337 -21.05 21.81 34.84
N MET A 338 -22.26 21.64 34.30
CA MET A 338 -23.26 20.72 34.86
C MET A 338 -22.76 19.27 34.84
N LEU A 339 -22.17 18.81 33.73
CA LEU A 339 -21.60 17.46 33.63
C LEU A 339 -20.45 17.27 34.62
N ARG A 340 -19.59 18.28 34.78
CA ARG A 340 -18.50 18.25 35.77
C ARG A 340 -19.01 18.21 37.21
N ASP A 341 -20.00 19.05 37.56
CA ASP A 341 -20.60 19.04 38.91
C ASP A 341 -21.21 17.68 39.23
N TYR A 342 -21.83 17.01 38.24
CA TYR A 342 -22.28 15.64 38.41
C TYR A 342 -21.10 14.69 38.67
N ALA A 343 -20.09 14.69 37.80
CA ALA A 343 -18.96 13.76 37.88
C ALA A 343 -18.21 13.89 39.22
N SER A 344 -17.96 15.11 39.69
CA SER A 344 -17.28 15.39 40.97
C SER A 344 -18.08 14.97 42.21
N ARG A 345 -19.39 14.75 42.09
CA ARG A 345 -20.25 14.38 43.22
C ARG A 345 -20.55 12.89 43.26
N TYR A 346 -20.99 12.34 42.13
CA TYR A 346 -21.51 10.98 42.07
C TYR A 346 -20.43 9.95 41.72
N HIS A 347 -19.29 10.39 41.15
CA HIS A 347 -18.12 9.57 40.82
C HIS A 347 -18.38 8.37 39.89
N SER A 348 -19.63 8.12 39.50
CA SER A 348 -20.04 7.02 38.65
C SER A 348 -21.41 7.24 38.02
N LEU A 349 -21.60 6.60 36.88
CA LEU A 349 -22.87 6.43 36.19
C LEU A 349 -22.90 5.00 35.67
N ASP A 350 -23.83 4.19 36.19
CA ASP A 350 -23.94 2.76 35.89
C ASP A 350 -22.60 2.00 36.09
N SER A 351 -22.07 1.40 35.02
CA SER A 351 -20.80 0.67 35.02
C SER A 351 -19.58 1.56 34.75
N VAL A 352 -19.76 2.88 34.60
CA VAL A 352 -18.70 3.84 34.28
C VAL A 352 -18.33 4.64 35.51
N LEU A 353 -17.05 4.66 35.84
CA LEU A 353 -16.49 5.53 36.88
C LEU A 353 -16.03 6.84 36.25
N LEU A 354 -16.36 7.95 36.90
CA LEU A 354 -16.13 9.31 36.41
C LEU A 354 -15.04 9.97 37.26
N ASN A 355 -13.99 10.44 36.61
CA ASN A 355 -12.91 11.17 37.28
C ASN A 355 -12.71 12.54 36.63
N VAL A 356 -12.65 13.58 37.45
CA VAL A 356 -12.39 14.96 37.01
C VAL A 356 -10.95 15.31 37.44
N PRO A 357 -9.94 15.15 36.56
CA PRO A 357 -8.55 15.38 36.93
C PRO A 357 -8.30 16.84 37.30
N TRP A 358 -7.45 17.04 38.31
CA TRP A 358 -6.96 18.36 38.72
C TRP A 358 -5.46 18.48 38.42
N PRO A 359 -4.96 19.61 37.87
CA PRO A 359 -5.70 20.72 37.27
C PRO A 359 -6.14 20.39 35.83
N GLY A 360 -7.39 20.67 35.45
CA GLY A 360 -7.82 20.45 34.07
C GLY A 360 -9.31 20.66 33.79
N ASN A 361 -9.61 20.85 32.50
CA ASN A 361 -10.95 20.91 31.92
C ASN A 361 -11.33 19.58 31.25
N GLY A 362 -10.87 18.46 31.81
CA GLY A 362 -11.11 17.12 31.28
C GLY A 362 -12.07 16.31 32.13
N LEU A 363 -12.60 15.23 31.54
CA LEU A 363 -13.37 14.19 32.21
C LEU A 363 -12.84 12.84 31.74
N GLN A 364 -12.43 11.98 32.67
CA GLN A 364 -11.93 10.65 32.36
C GLN A 364 -12.99 9.60 32.71
N LEU A 365 -13.18 8.65 31.81
CA LEU A 365 -14.13 7.54 31.93
C LEU A 365 -13.37 6.25 32.19
N PHE A 366 -13.70 5.55 33.26
CA PHE A 366 -13.08 4.27 33.62
C PHE A 366 -14.11 3.15 33.70
N SER A 367 -13.69 1.94 33.34
CA SER A 367 -14.48 0.74 33.60
C SER A 367 -14.50 0.43 35.09
N ARG A 368 -15.62 -0.11 35.57
CA ARG A 368 -15.71 -0.64 36.93
C ARG A 368 -15.24 -2.09 36.96
N THR A 369 -14.29 -2.41 37.84
CA THR A 369 -13.85 -3.80 38.06
C THR A 369 -14.85 -4.56 38.95
N ALA A 370 -14.77 -5.89 38.95
CA ALA A 370 -15.57 -6.73 39.85
C ALA A 370 -15.30 -6.45 41.34
N SER A 371 -14.13 -5.89 41.68
CA SER A 371 -13.77 -5.45 43.03
C SER A 371 -14.25 -4.03 43.38
N GLY A 372 -14.97 -3.35 42.48
CA GLY A 372 -15.50 -2.00 42.69
C GLY A 372 -14.49 -0.87 42.46
N GLY A 373 -13.26 -1.18 42.05
CA GLY A 373 -12.21 -0.21 41.71
C GLY A 373 -12.26 0.26 40.25
N GLY A 374 -11.41 1.24 39.93
CA GLY A 374 -11.17 1.70 38.55
C GLY A 374 -10.32 0.70 37.77
N GLY A 375 -10.87 0.20 36.66
CA GLY A 375 -10.18 -0.65 35.71
C GLY A 375 -9.56 0.17 34.57
N ASN A 376 -9.69 -0.32 33.34
CA ASN A 376 -9.21 0.36 32.14
C ASN A 376 -9.85 1.74 31.97
N ARG A 377 -9.06 2.71 31.51
CA ARG A 377 -9.55 4.02 31.06
C ARG A 377 -10.22 3.83 29.70
N LEU A 378 -11.54 3.94 29.67
CA LEU A 378 -12.36 3.74 28.49
C LEU A 378 -12.13 4.84 27.44
N ALA A 379 -12.19 6.09 27.87
CA ALA A 379 -11.96 7.29 27.06
C ALA A 379 -11.67 8.50 27.95
N SER A 380 -11.19 9.59 27.37
CA SER A 380 -11.13 10.89 28.04
C SER A 380 -11.80 11.94 27.17
N LEU A 381 -12.58 12.81 27.79
CA LEU A 381 -13.17 13.99 27.18
C LEU A 381 -12.37 15.21 27.60
N CYS A 382 -12.07 16.10 26.67
CA CYS A 382 -11.34 17.34 26.93
C CYS A 382 -12.14 18.50 26.37
N MET A 383 -12.18 19.59 27.14
CA MET A 383 -12.90 20.79 26.76
C MET A 383 -11.92 21.92 26.43
N LYS A 384 -12.16 22.57 25.29
CA LYS A 384 -11.54 23.85 24.90
C LYS A 384 -12.62 24.93 24.82
N GLU A 385 -12.35 26.11 25.39
CA GLU A 385 -13.27 27.24 25.30
C GLU A 385 -13.21 27.88 23.91
N GLU A 386 -14.36 28.20 23.34
CA GLU A 386 -14.51 28.88 22.04
C GLU A 386 -15.52 30.05 22.16
N ALA A 387 -15.52 30.97 21.20
CA ALA A 387 -16.43 32.12 21.20
C ALA A 387 -17.92 31.72 21.24
N GLU A 388 -18.28 30.55 20.71
CA GLU A 388 -19.65 30.02 20.64
C GLU A 388 -19.96 28.95 21.71
N GLY A 389 -19.14 28.84 22.76
CA GLY A 389 -19.35 27.88 23.86
C GLY A 389 -18.08 27.07 24.15
N CYS A 390 -18.20 25.75 24.22
CA CYS A 390 -17.05 24.89 24.41
C CYS A 390 -17.03 23.72 23.42
N LEU A 391 -15.85 23.47 22.88
CA LEU A 391 -15.55 22.33 22.03
C LEU A 391 -15.18 21.14 22.93
N VAL A 392 -15.92 20.04 22.79
CA VAL A 392 -15.64 18.80 23.51
C VAL A 392 -15.02 17.80 22.55
N SER A 393 -13.79 17.42 22.84
CA SER A 393 -13.00 16.47 22.05
C SER A 393 -12.77 15.18 22.82
N TRP A 394 -12.76 14.07 22.08
CA TRP A 394 -12.43 12.75 22.56
C TRP A 394 -10.94 12.49 22.46
N ARG A 395 -10.41 11.84 23.50
CA ARG A 395 -9.06 11.27 23.56
C ARG A 395 -9.16 9.79 23.88
N ARG A 396 -8.23 9.04 23.29
CA ARG A 396 -8.08 7.60 23.43
C ARG A 396 -7.99 7.15 24.89
N GLY A 397 -8.65 6.03 25.18
CA GLY A 397 -8.51 5.30 26.43
C GLY A 397 -7.15 4.60 26.57
N ALA A 398 -6.90 4.04 27.75
CA ALA A 398 -5.74 3.20 28.04
C ALA A 398 -6.18 1.96 28.81
N ALA A 399 -5.63 0.81 28.44
CA ALA A 399 -5.97 -0.48 29.03
C ALA A 399 -4.71 -1.31 29.16
N ASP A 400 -4.56 -2.01 30.28
CA ASP A 400 -3.39 -2.85 30.54
C ASP A 400 -3.36 -4.03 29.55
N GLY A 401 -2.18 -4.34 29.02
CA GLY A 401 -1.99 -5.41 28.04
C GLY A 401 -2.48 -5.07 26.62
N CYS A 402 -2.96 -3.85 26.36
CA CYS A 402 -3.31 -3.37 25.02
C CYS A 402 -2.41 -2.21 24.61
N ALA A 403 -1.86 -2.24 23.40
CA ALA A 403 -1.18 -1.07 22.85
C ALA A 403 -2.15 0.12 22.71
N ASP A 404 -1.63 1.35 22.68
CA ASP A 404 -2.43 2.58 22.71
C ASP A 404 -3.50 2.66 21.60
N TRP A 405 -3.19 2.10 20.43
CA TRP A 405 -4.05 2.07 19.24
C TRP A 405 -4.97 0.84 19.14
N GLU A 406 -4.97 -0.04 20.15
CA GLU A 406 -5.77 -1.28 20.17
C GLU A 406 -6.79 -1.30 21.30
N GLY A 407 -7.72 -2.27 21.25
CA GLY A 407 -8.73 -2.50 22.29
C GLY A 407 -9.99 -1.63 22.20
N PHE A 408 -10.28 -1.03 21.04
CA PHE A 408 -11.48 -0.22 20.81
C PHE A 408 -12.70 -1.09 20.45
N ASP A 409 -13.05 -2.02 21.32
CA ASP A 409 -14.18 -2.97 21.19
C ASP A 409 -15.44 -2.50 21.94
N GLY A 410 -15.37 -1.32 22.57
CA GLY A 410 -16.42 -0.74 23.38
C GLY A 410 -16.57 -1.30 24.79
N ARG A 411 -15.71 -2.24 25.19
CA ARG A 411 -15.62 -2.79 26.55
C ARG A 411 -14.27 -2.46 27.20
N THR A 412 -13.19 -2.66 26.47
CA THR A 412 -11.80 -2.46 26.88
C THR A 412 -11.43 -0.98 26.78
N LYS A 413 -11.65 -0.39 25.60
CA LYS A 413 -11.62 1.05 25.33
C LYS A 413 -12.83 1.42 24.49
N TRP A 414 -13.31 2.65 24.65
CA TRP A 414 -14.45 3.15 23.90
C TRP A 414 -14.03 3.84 22.62
N ARG A 415 -14.80 3.64 21.57
CA ARG A 415 -14.71 4.40 20.33
C ARG A 415 -15.24 5.83 20.52
N ALA A 416 -14.88 6.74 19.62
CA ALA A 416 -15.32 8.13 19.63
C ALA A 416 -16.85 8.24 19.45
N ASP A 417 -17.41 7.53 18.45
CA ASP A 417 -18.84 7.46 18.19
C ASP A 417 -19.62 6.96 19.41
N GLN A 418 -19.18 5.86 20.00
CA GLN A 418 -19.79 5.26 21.18
C GLN A 418 -19.73 6.20 22.38
N THR A 419 -18.60 6.89 22.58
CA THR A 419 -18.45 7.85 23.68
C THR A 419 -19.46 8.99 23.53
N LEU A 420 -19.69 9.48 22.31
CA LEU A 420 -20.69 10.54 22.07
C LEU A 420 -22.12 10.02 22.28
N HIS A 421 -22.46 8.81 21.81
CA HIS A 421 -23.77 8.21 22.09
C HIS A 421 -24.03 8.09 23.59
N TRP A 422 -23.07 7.55 24.35
CA TRP A 422 -23.19 7.47 25.80
C TRP A 422 -23.37 8.85 26.47
N LEU A 423 -22.62 9.86 26.00
CA LEU A 423 -22.73 11.23 26.49
C LEU A 423 -24.14 11.80 26.28
N LEU A 424 -24.71 11.63 25.07
CA LEU A 424 -26.02 12.17 24.68
C LEU A 424 -27.18 11.37 25.30
N ASP A 425 -27.11 10.04 25.28
CA ASP A 425 -28.26 9.18 25.59
C ASP A 425 -28.36 8.84 27.08
N GLN A 426 -27.23 8.85 27.80
CA GLN A 426 -27.18 8.44 29.21
C GLN A 426 -26.73 9.57 30.12
N PHE A 427 -25.54 10.14 29.87
CA PHE A 427 -24.93 11.04 30.83
C PHE A 427 -25.62 12.40 30.91
N LEU A 428 -25.88 13.04 29.77
CA LEU A 428 -26.58 14.33 29.72
C LEU A 428 -27.99 14.28 30.34
N PRO A 429 -28.87 13.32 29.99
CA PRO A 429 -30.18 13.21 30.61
C PRO A 429 -30.13 13.06 32.12
N ARG A 430 -29.23 12.20 32.62
CA ARG A 430 -29.10 11.94 34.06
C ARG A 430 -28.52 13.13 34.81
N ALA A 431 -27.54 13.82 34.23
CA ALA A 431 -26.98 15.03 34.80
C ALA A 431 -28.01 16.17 34.84
N ALA A 432 -28.81 16.34 33.77
CA ALA A 432 -29.86 17.35 33.71
C ALA A 432 -30.94 17.13 34.77
N GLU A 433 -31.36 15.89 35.00
CA GLU A 433 -32.33 15.51 36.04
C GLU A 433 -31.87 15.90 37.45
N LEU A 434 -30.66 15.48 37.82
CA LEU A 434 -30.13 15.76 39.16
C LEU A 434 -29.82 17.25 39.34
N TYR A 435 -29.28 17.91 38.31
CA TYR A 435 -28.98 19.35 38.37
C TYR A 435 -30.23 20.19 38.60
N ARG A 436 -31.32 19.87 37.88
CA ARG A 436 -32.60 20.56 38.02
C ARG A 436 -33.22 20.35 39.40
N SER A 437 -33.23 19.11 39.90
CA SER A 437 -33.73 18.80 41.25
C SER A 437 -32.96 19.59 42.33
N ARG A 438 -31.65 19.70 42.16
CA ARG A 438 -30.75 20.33 43.15
C ARG A 438 -30.72 21.85 43.09
N TYR A 439 -30.80 22.45 41.91
CA TYR A 439 -30.66 23.89 41.72
C TYR A 439 -31.91 24.51 41.07
N PRO A 440 -33.07 24.60 41.73
CA PRO A 440 -34.35 24.95 41.09
C PRO A 440 -34.38 26.30 40.34
N ARG A 441 -33.43 27.21 40.60
CA ARG A 441 -33.31 28.52 39.92
C ARG A 441 -32.23 28.60 38.83
N ARG A 442 -31.26 27.67 38.78
CA ARG A 442 -30.14 27.70 37.80
C ARG A 442 -30.46 27.15 36.40
N PRO A 443 -31.32 26.14 36.21
CA PRO A 443 -31.74 25.63 34.90
C PRO A 443 -32.16 26.72 33.91
N ARG A 444 -32.77 27.81 34.39
CA ARG A 444 -33.20 28.95 33.57
C ARG A 444 -32.04 29.66 32.87
N LEU A 445 -30.86 29.67 33.50
CA LEU A 445 -29.65 30.28 32.95
C LEU A 445 -29.04 29.43 31.85
N LEU A 446 -29.24 28.11 31.90
CA LEU A 446 -28.71 27.17 30.89
C LEU A 446 -29.53 27.17 29.60
N ILE A 447 -30.84 27.39 29.68
CA ILE A 447 -31.75 27.38 28.51
C ILE A 447 -32.11 28.79 28.01
N ALA A 448 -31.53 29.84 28.61
CA ALA A 448 -31.77 31.26 28.28
C ALA A 448 -33.26 31.67 28.16
N ARG A 449 -34.18 30.97 28.84
CA ARG A 449 -35.63 31.24 28.83
C ARG A 449 -36.08 31.88 30.15
N ARG A 450 -36.85 32.97 30.07
CA ARG A 450 -37.55 33.56 31.22
C ARG A 450 -38.77 32.70 31.57
N LEU A 451 -38.59 31.78 32.51
CA LEU A 451 -39.67 30.93 33.04
C LEU A 451 -40.07 31.36 34.46
N SER A 452 -41.34 31.26 34.80
CA SER A 452 -41.90 31.59 36.13
C SER A 452 -41.63 30.49 37.17
N GLY A 453 -41.46 29.23 36.73
CA GLY A 453 -41.08 28.02 37.52
C GLY A 453 -39.85 27.30 36.93
N PRO A 454 -39.33 26.22 37.55
CA PRO A 454 -38.48 25.29 36.79
C PRO A 454 -39.30 24.69 35.62
N PRO A 455 -38.73 24.50 34.42
CA PRO A 455 -39.44 23.93 33.24
C PRO A 455 -40.04 22.54 33.54
N PRO A 456 -40.72 21.77 32.69
CA PRO A 456 -40.88 20.33 32.94
C PRO A 456 -39.54 19.57 32.83
N GLN A 457 -39.37 18.40 33.46
CA GLN A 457 -38.11 17.62 33.42
C GLN A 457 -37.77 17.22 31.98
N GLU A 458 -38.71 16.61 31.26
CA GLU A 458 -38.53 16.20 29.87
C GLU A 458 -38.21 17.40 28.96
N ALA A 459 -38.91 18.52 29.14
CA ALA A 459 -38.66 19.74 28.38
C ALA A 459 -37.26 20.31 28.65
N PHE A 460 -36.79 20.26 29.90
CA PHE A 460 -35.45 20.70 30.27
C PHE A 460 -34.36 19.83 29.63
N THR A 461 -34.49 18.51 29.76
CA THR A 461 -33.55 17.56 29.14
C THR A 461 -33.54 17.74 27.62
N ALA A 462 -34.70 17.88 26.98
CA ALA A 462 -34.80 18.09 25.54
C ALA A 462 -34.18 19.43 25.09
N ASP A 463 -34.34 20.51 25.87
CA ASP A 463 -33.71 21.80 25.59
C ASP A 463 -32.18 21.72 25.72
N ILE A 464 -31.66 21.00 26.73
CA ILE A 464 -30.23 20.76 26.90
C ILE A 464 -29.67 19.93 25.74
N LEU A 465 -30.33 18.83 25.37
CA LEU A 465 -29.90 18.01 24.23
C LEU A 465 -29.88 18.82 22.93
N ARG A 466 -30.90 19.67 22.68
CA ARG A 466 -30.95 20.56 21.52
C ARG A 466 -29.85 21.64 21.53
N SER A 467 -29.29 21.97 22.70
CA SER A 467 -28.18 22.92 22.80
C SER A 467 -26.83 22.31 22.43
N VAL A 468 -26.70 20.98 22.48
CA VAL A 468 -25.49 20.26 22.08
C VAL A 468 -25.53 20.00 20.57
N ARG A 469 -24.47 20.42 19.88
CA ARG A 469 -24.32 20.27 18.42
C ARG A 469 -23.26 19.21 18.13
N PRO A 470 -23.65 17.95 17.91
CA PRO A 470 -22.70 16.90 17.54
C PRO A 470 -22.19 17.09 16.11
N PHE A 471 -20.94 16.70 15.86
CA PHE A 471 -20.32 16.77 14.53
C PHE A 471 -20.55 15.49 13.73
N TRP A 472 -21.75 14.90 13.79
CA TRP A 472 -22.07 13.73 12.98
C TRP A 472 -21.96 14.07 11.50
N LYS A 473 -21.37 13.15 10.72
CA LYS A 473 -21.45 13.21 9.27
C LYS A 473 -22.91 13.00 8.87
N ARG A 474 -23.48 13.94 8.11
CA ARG A 474 -24.81 13.76 7.54
C ARG A 474 -24.79 12.47 6.71
N ARG A 475 -25.66 11.51 7.01
CA ARG A 475 -25.89 10.39 6.11
C ARG A 475 -26.59 10.95 4.89
N ASP A 476 -26.09 10.64 3.70
CA ASP A 476 -26.66 11.07 2.42
C ASP A 476 -28.07 10.49 2.14
N ASP A 477 -28.67 9.77 3.10
CA ASP A 477 -30.00 9.15 2.99
C ASP A 477 -31.16 10.02 3.53
N GLU A 478 -30.90 11.25 4.01
CA GLU A 478 -31.97 12.22 4.28
C GLU A 478 -32.02 13.30 3.19
N ALA A 479 -32.19 12.86 1.94
CA ALA A 479 -32.87 13.67 0.94
C ALA A 479 -34.31 13.89 1.43
N SER A 480 -34.55 15.03 2.07
CA SER A 480 -35.90 15.50 2.39
C SER A 480 -36.73 15.54 1.11
N PRO A 481 -37.93 14.94 1.06
CA PRO A 481 -38.87 15.26 0.01
C PRO A 481 -39.32 16.72 0.22
N GLU A 482 -39.27 17.46 -0.87
CA GLU A 482 -39.97 18.71 -1.17
C GLU A 482 -40.91 19.23 -0.08
N ARG A 483 -40.61 20.43 0.43
CA ARG A 483 -41.62 21.34 0.98
C ARG A 483 -41.78 22.52 0.02
N ASP A 484 -42.49 22.27 -1.06
CA ASP A 484 -43.31 23.27 -1.75
C ASP A 484 -44.77 22.89 -1.53
N ALA A 485 -45.39 23.51 -0.53
CA ALA A 485 -46.84 23.71 -0.37
C ALA A 485 -47.09 24.79 0.68
#